data_AF-A0A3A8N5T1-F1
#
_entry.id   AF-A0A3A8N5T1-F1
#
_cell.length_a   1.000
_cell.length_b   1.000
_cell.length_c   1.000
_cell.angle_alpha   90.00
_cell.angle_beta   90.00
_cell.angle_gamma   90.00
#
_symmetry.space_group_name_H-M   'P 1'
#
loop_
_entity.id
_entity.type
_entity.pdbx_description
1 polymer ?
#
loop_
_entity_poly.entity_id
_entity_poly.type
_entity_poly.pdbx_seq_one_letter_code
_entity_poly.pdbx_strand_id
1 'polypeptide(L)'
;MGAENTVTVRCDRKGWRVEVEAGEGDVRRYRYGSEAQARYFAAVFALGPSVLPPKDHARRRQGARLPLPMRPSFGEAAMHE
;
A
#
# COMPACT_ATOMS: atom_id res chain seq x y z
N MET A 1 -15.74 -24.68 -0.16
CA MET A 1 -14.40 -25.26 0.10
C MET A 1 -13.41 -24.15 -0.17
N GLY A 2 -12.75 -23.62 0.86
CA GLY A 2 -11.77 -22.54 0.69
C GLY A 2 -10.56 -23.10 -0.04
N ALA A 3 -10.16 -22.48 -1.14
CA ALA A 3 -8.89 -22.82 -1.78
C ALA A 3 -7.79 -22.57 -0.75
N GLU A 4 -7.11 -23.63 -0.30
CA GLU A 4 -5.97 -23.52 0.59
C GLU A 4 -4.85 -22.83 -0.20
N ASN A 5 -4.63 -21.55 0.07
CA ASN A 5 -3.52 -20.84 -0.55
C ASN A 5 -2.22 -21.32 0.06
N THR A 6 -1.27 -21.75 -0.77
CA THR A 6 0.09 -22.00 -0.28
C THR A 6 0.81 -20.66 -0.16
N VAL A 7 1.25 -20.31 1.05
CA VAL A 7 1.95 -19.05 1.32
C VAL A 7 3.37 -19.33 1.78
N THR A 8 4.35 -18.79 1.07
CA THR A 8 5.77 -18.95 1.39
C THR A 8 6.43 -17.60 1.67
N VAL A 9 7.15 -17.49 2.78
CA VAL A 9 7.98 -16.32 3.11
C VAL A 9 9.43 -16.61 2.75
N ARG A 10 10.08 -15.69 2.03
CA ARG A 10 11.50 -15.78 1.67
C ARG A 10 12.21 -14.48 2.00
N CYS A 11 13.46 -14.60 2.45
CA CYS A 11 14.38 -13.47 2.59
C CYS A 11 15.41 -13.54 1.46
N ASP A 12 15.59 -12.44 0.73
CA ASP A 12 16.60 -12.30 -0.32
C ASP A 12 17.44 -11.03 -0.10
N ARG A 13 18.47 -10.82 -0.94
CA ARG A 13 19.34 -9.64 -0.87
C ARG A 13 18.62 -8.29 -1.00
N LYS A 14 17.36 -8.29 -1.46
CA LYS A 14 16.50 -7.10 -1.64
C LYS A 14 15.43 -6.98 -0.54
N GLY A 15 15.45 -7.85 0.47
CA GLY A 15 14.56 -7.80 1.63
C GLY A 15 13.63 -9.01 1.72
N TRP A 16 12.42 -8.79 2.20
CA TRP A 16 11.46 -9.86 2.48
C TRP A 16 10.44 -10.00 1.36
N ARG A 17 10.08 -11.24 1.05
CA ARG A 17 9.12 -11.57 0.01
C ARG A 17 8.10 -12.57 0.54
N VAL A 18 6.84 -12.37 0.16
CA VAL A 18 5.78 -13.36 0.35
C VAL A 18 5.29 -13.81 -1.02
N GLU A 19 5.30 -15.12 -1.26
CA GLU A 19 4.78 -15.76 -2.46
C GLU A 19 3.45 -16.44 -2.08
N VAL A 20 2.38 -16.12 -2.79
CA VAL A 20 1.04 -16.66 -2.58
C VAL A 20 0.64 -17.40 -3.84
N GLU A 21 0.41 -18.70 -3.71
CA GLU A 21 -0.13 -19.54 -4.78
C GLU A 21 -1.64 -19.66 -4.55
N ALA A 22 -2.41 -18.98 -5.40
CA ALA A 22 -3.86 -19.16 -5.44
C ALA A 22 -4.17 -20.32 -6.38
N GLY A 23 -5.09 -21.20 -5.99
CA GLY A 23 -5.49 -22.36 -6.79
C GLY A 23 -5.79 -21.95 -8.24
N GLU A 24 -5.33 -22.77 -9.19
CA GLU A 24 -5.16 -22.47 -10.63
C GLU A 24 -3.78 -21.90 -11.03
N GLY A 25 -2.76 -22.10 -10.20
CA GLY A 25 -1.36 -21.83 -10.58
C GLY A 25 -0.99 -20.35 -10.69
N ASP A 26 -1.85 -19.44 -10.21
CA ASP A 26 -1.55 -18.02 -10.14
C ASP A 26 -0.62 -17.75 -8.94
N VAL A 27 0.66 -17.53 -9.23
CA VAL A 27 1.68 -17.21 -8.23
C VAL A 27 1.87 -15.71 -8.14
N ARG A 28 1.46 -15.12 -7.02
CA ARG A 28 1.67 -13.69 -6.73
C ARG A 28 2.82 -13.47 -5.77
N ARG A 29 3.60 -12.42 -6.03
CA ARG A 29 4.79 -12.10 -5.24
C ARG A 29 4.69 -10.69 -4.67
N TYR A 30 4.79 -10.56 -3.36
CA TYR A 30 4.78 -9.29 -2.65
C TYR A 30 6.13 -9.05 -1.97
N ARG A 31 6.63 -7.81 -1.99
CA ARG A 31 7.88 -7.40 -1.32
C ARG A 31 7.59 -6.51 -0.12
N TYR A 32 8.37 -6.72 0.93
CA TYR A 32 8.25 -6.04 2.20
C TYR A 32 9.62 -5.60 2.71
N GLY A 33 9.63 -4.47 3.42
CA GLY A 33 10.85 -3.88 3.96
C GLY A 33 11.34 -4.54 5.24
N SER A 34 10.49 -5.34 5.91
CA SER A 34 10.82 -6.00 7.17
C SER A 34 10.21 -7.40 7.28
N GLU A 35 10.82 -8.20 8.15
CA GLU A 35 10.38 -9.56 8.46
C GLU A 35 9.00 -9.59 9.09
N ALA A 36 8.77 -8.72 10.08
CA ALA A 36 7.51 -8.63 10.78
C ALA A 36 6.36 -8.30 9.81
N GLN A 37 6.61 -7.39 8.85
CA GLN A 37 5.64 -7.06 7.81
C GLN A 37 5.36 -8.27 6.91
N ALA A 38 6.39 -8.99 6.46
CA ALA A 38 6.22 -10.17 5.62
C ALA A 38 5.46 -11.30 6.34
N ARG A 39 5.79 -11.59 7.60
CA ARG A 39 5.10 -12.61 8.40
C ARG A 39 3.65 -12.26 8.68
N TYR A 40 3.37 -10.99 8.99
CA TYR A 40 2.00 -10.51 9.17
C TYR A 40 1.16 -10.76 7.91
N PHE A 41 1.65 -10.32 6.75
CA PHE A 41 0.92 -10.51 5.50
C PHE A 41 0.83 -11.99 5.10
N ALA A 42 1.85 -12.80 5.39
CA ALA A 42 1.77 -14.23 5.15
C ALA A 42 0.61 -14.88 5.92
N ALA A 43 0.41 -14.51 7.18
CA ALA A 43 -0.74 -14.97 7.96
C ALA A 43 -2.07 -14.49 7.39
N VAL A 44 -2.14 -13.22 6.95
CA VAL A 44 -3.34 -12.68 6.28
C VAL A 44 -3.68 -13.47 5.00
N PHE A 45 -2.69 -13.78 4.16
CA PHE A 45 -2.91 -14.54 2.93
C PHE A 45 -3.30 -16.00 3.17
N ALA A 46 -2.81 -16.60 4.26
CA ALA A 46 -3.18 -17.95 4.68
C ALA A 46 -4.64 -18.03 5.17
N LEU A 47 -5.14 -16.95 5.78
CA LEU A 47 -6.53 -16.84 6.26
C LEU A 47 -7.51 -16.39 5.17
N GLY A 48 -7.00 -15.83 4.06
CA GLY A 48 -7.78 -15.18 3.01
C GLY A 48 -7.96 -13.68 3.31
N PRO A 49 -7.95 -12.79 2.29
CA PRO A 49 -7.99 -13.01 0.83
C PRO A 49 -6.65 -13.44 0.20
N SER A 50 -6.68 -14.24 -0.88
CA SER A 50 -5.49 -14.68 -1.65
C SER A 50 -4.76 -13.55 -2.37
N VAL A 51 -5.42 -12.39 -2.47
CA VAL A 51 -5.01 -11.25 -3.29
C VAL A 51 -5.23 -9.98 -2.49
N LEU A 52 -4.19 -9.15 -2.36
CA LEU A 52 -4.40 -7.77 -1.94
C LEU A 52 -5.12 -7.02 -3.06
N PRO A 53 -6.12 -6.17 -2.74
CA PRO A 53 -6.71 -5.29 -3.74
C PRO A 53 -5.59 -4.50 -4.42
N PRO A 54 -5.72 -4.22 -5.74
CA PRO A 54 -4.72 -3.48 -6.47
C PRO A 54 -4.41 -2.21 -5.68
N LYS A 55 -3.18 -2.11 -5.19
CA LYS A 55 -2.72 -0.89 -4.55
C LYS A 55 -2.81 0.14 -5.65
N ASP A 56 -3.67 1.14 -5.47
CA ASP A 56 -3.80 2.26 -6.38
C ASP A 56 -2.48 3.02 -6.32
N HIS A 57 -1.48 2.50 -7.03
CA HIS A 57 -0.32 3.21 -7.52
C HIS A 57 -0.80 4.10 -8.68
N ALA A 58 -1.97 4.75 -8.53
CA ALA A 58 -2.18 6.07 -9.05
C ALA A 58 -0.92 6.82 -8.67
N ARG A 59 -0.01 6.86 -9.64
CA ARG A 59 1.20 7.64 -9.60
C ARG A 59 0.71 8.95 -9.05
N ARG A 60 1.16 9.33 -7.86
CA ARG A 60 1.42 10.74 -7.59
C ARG A 60 2.49 11.14 -8.59
N ARG A 61 2.14 11.16 -9.90
CA ARG A 61 2.52 12.25 -10.76
C ARG A 61 2.15 13.43 -9.90
N GLN A 62 3.18 14.13 -9.44
CA GLN A 62 3.05 15.47 -8.96
C GLN A 62 2.33 16.21 -10.09
N GLY A 63 0.99 16.22 -10.06
CA GLY A 63 0.23 17.23 -10.75
C GLY A 63 0.77 18.54 -10.23
N ALA A 64 0.91 19.52 -11.12
CA ALA A 64 1.41 20.84 -10.78
C ALA A 64 0.84 21.25 -9.41
N ARG A 65 1.71 21.59 -8.46
CA ARG A 65 1.29 22.11 -7.15
C ARG A 65 0.30 23.23 -7.47
N LEU A 66 -1.00 22.97 -7.27
CA LEU A 66 -2.00 24.03 -7.37
C LEU A 66 -1.51 25.09 -6.39
N PRO A 67 -1.29 26.33 -6.84
CA PRO A 67 -0.87 27.38 -5.93
C PRO A 67 -1.91 27.43 -4.82
N LEU A 68 -1.47 27.16 -3.59
CA LEU A 68 -2.32 27.32 -2.43
C LEU A 68 -2.81 28.77 -2.47
N PRO A 69 -4.13 29.03 -2.33
CA PRO A 69 -4.60 30.38 -2.22
C PRO A 69 -3.85 31.04 -1.07
N MET A 70 -3.12 32.11 -1.40
CA MET A 70 -2.44 32.96 -0.43
C MET A 70 -3.43 33.25 0.69
N ARG A 71 -3.04 32.96 1.95
CA ARG A 71 -3.86 33.29 3.12
C ARG A 71 -4.24 34.76 3.02
N PRO A 72 -5.51 35.16 3.18
CA PRO A 72 -5.80 36.56 3.37
C PRO A 72 -5.11 37.01 4.66
N SER A 73 -4.30 38.06 4.55
CA SER A 73 -3.80 38.80 5.71
C SER A 73 -5.01 39.33 6.46
N PHE A 74 -5.33 38.74 7.62
CA PHE A 74 -6.23 39.39 8.57
C PHE A 74 -5.48 40.58 9.16
N GLY A 75 -5.66 41.74 8.53
CA GLY A 75 -4.93 42.94 8.90
C GLY A 75 -5.20 44.08 7.93
N GLU A 76 -6.46 44.45 7.76
CA GLU A 76 -6.78 45.80 7.29
C GLU A 76 -7.98 46.32 8.09
N ALA A 77 -7.72 47.41 8.79
CA ALA A 77 -8.67 48.14 9.60
C ALA A 77 -9.75 48.77 8.71
N ALA A 78 -11.00 48.71 9.16
CA ALA A 78 -12.00 49.69 8.79
C ALA A 78 -12.58 50.25 10.08
N MET A 79 -12.06 51.41 10.49
CA MET A 79 -12.85 52.40 11.22
C MET A 79 -14.04 52.79 10.33
N HIS A 80 -15.25 52.82 10.87
CA HIS A 80 -16.49 53.50 10.43
C HIS A 80 -17.60 52.90 11.31
N GLU A 81 -18.41 53.60 12.09
CA GLU A 81 -18.62 55.01 12.45
C GLU A 81 -19.24 55.00 13.86
#